data_AF-A0A5P8YZ63-F1
#
_entry.id   AF-A0A5P8YZ63-F1
#
_cell.length_a   1.000
_cell.length_b   1.000
_cell.length_c   1.000
_cell.angle_alpha   90.00
_cell.angle_beta   90.00
_cell.angle_gamma   90.00
#
_symmetry.space_group_name_H-M   'P 1'
#
loop_
_entity.id
_entity.type
_entity.pdbx_description
1 polymer ?
#
loop_
_entity_poly.entity_id
_entity_poly.type
_entity_poly.pdbx_seq_one_letter_code
_entity_poly.pdbx_strand_id
1 'polypeptide(L)'
;MPKIFRFSARPVLSGALLAASLALPVGAASVPFEDSAWKVQRFSLFSGNDYGFEGDSLSVASDGTVSIAYRPLAPANWGARSASWSWSVDASVPATDLTQKGGDDRNLAVYFVFLPEAQARELQGASITRLLNEDAIRALVYVWGGDHGRGDVLPSPYLGERGKTVVLRAAGTGAHGEDIDLAADYARAFGSDAPGALVGIAVSGDSDDTESRIDASIRNLAVN
;
A
#
# COMPACT_ATOMS: atom_id res chain seq x y z
N MET A 1 -39.43 65.32 -48.99
CA MET A 1 -38.24 64.44 -49.06
C MET A 1 -37.67 64.29 -47.66
N PRO A 2 -37.51 63.06 -47.12
CA PRO A 2 -37.33 62.83 -45.69
C PRO A 2 -35.87 62.88 -45.25
N LYS A 3 -35.61 63.41 -44.06
CA LYS A 3 -34.30 63.35 -43.38
C LYS A 3 -34.26 62.13 -42.46
N ILE A 4 -33.28 61.27 -42.69
CA ILE A 4 -33.02 60.00 -42.01
C ILE A 4 -32.46 60.26 -40.60
N PHE A 5 -33.11 59.72 -39.57
CA PHE A 5 -32.55 59.62 -38.22
C PHE A 5 -31.59 58.43 -38.16
N ARG A 6 -30.33 58.65 -37.74
CA ARG A 6 -29.37 57.59 -37.41
C ARG A 6 -29.43 57.31 -35.90
N PHE A 7 -29.87 56.11 -35.52
CA PHE A 7 -29.68 55.58 -34.17
C PHE A 7 -28.26 55.00 -34.05
N SER A 8 -27.52 55.44 -33.03
CA SER A 8 -26.22 54.88 -32.64
C SER A 8 -26.45 53.77 -31.62
N ALA A 9 -26.32 52.51 -32.03
CA ALA A 9 -26.29 51.38 -31.11
C ALA A 9 -24.89 51.26 -30.48
N ARG A 10 -24.81 51.27 -29.14
CA ARG A 10 -23.60 50.91 -28.39
C ARG A 10 -23.57 49.39 -28.20
N PRO A 11 -22.45 48.69 -28.46
CA PRO A 11 -22.34 47.28 -28.13
C PRO A 11 -22.13 47.13 -26.62
N VAL A 12 -22.96 46.32 -25.97
CA VAL A 12 -22.73 45.83 -24.60
C VAL A 12 -21.88 44.57 -24.75
N LEU A 13 -20.60 44.65 -24.37
CA LEU A 13 -19.77 43.45 -24.21
C LEU A 13 -20.19 42.74 -22.92
N SER A 14 -20.93 41.64 -23.04
CA SER A 14 -21.08 40.68 -21.95
C SER A 14 -19.79 39.88 -21.81
N GLY A 15 -18.97 40.23 -20.83
CA GLY A 15 -17.82 39.42 -20.43
C GLY A 15 -18.27 38.15 -19.74
N ALA A 16 -18.06 37.00 -20.37
CA ALA A 16 -18.22 35.70 -19.73
C ALA A 16 -17.05 35.49 -18.75
N LEU A 17 -17.34 35.45 -17.45
CA LEU A 17 -16.37 34.96 -16.46
C LEU A 17 -16.26 33.44 -16.60
N LEU A 18 -15.15 32.97 -17.16
CA LEU A 18 -14.70 31.59 -16.99
C LEU A 18 -14.21 31.42 -15.55
N ALA A 19 -15.00 30.76 -14.71
CA ALA A 19 -14.52 30.26 -13.42
C ALA A 19 -13.61 29.04 -13.69
N ALA A 20 -12.30 29.25 -13.74
CA ALA A 20 -11.33 28.17 -13.73
C ALA A 20 -11.27 27.56 -12.32
N SER A 21 -11.90 26.41 -12.13
CA SER A 21 -11.73 25.59 -10.94
C SER A 21 -10.31 25.00 -10.94
N LEU A 22 -9.41 25.64 -10.18
CA LEU A 22 -8.10 25.07 -9.86
C LEU A 22 -8.33 23.84 -8.97
N ALA A 23 -8.19 22.65 -9.55
CA ALA A 23 -8.05 21.43 -8.77
C ALA A 23 -6.70 21.51 -8.03
N LEU A 24 -6.75 21.63 -6.70
CA LEU A 24 -5.55 21.52 -5.88
C LEU A 24 -5.01 20.08 -6.02
N PRO A 25 -3.69 19.88 -6.16
CA PRO A 25 -3.13 18.54 -6.10
C PRO A 25 -3.52 17.92 -4.76
N VAL A 26 -4.14 16.73 -4.79
CA VAL A 26 -4.27 15.89 -3.61
C VAL A 26 -2.84 15.61 -3.15
N GLY A 27 -2.45 16.21 -2.02
CA GLY A 27 -1.09 16.12 -1.51
C GLY A 27 -0.79 14.72 -0.99
N ALA A 28 0.44 14.26 -1.20
CA ALA A 28 0.95 13.03 -0.62
C ALA A 28 0.76 12.99 0.89
N ALA A 29 0.05 11.99 1.39
CA ALA A 29 -0.10 11.75 2.81
C ALA A 29 1.02 10.82 3.29
N SER A 30 1.97 11.39 4.04
CA SER A 30 2.99 10.59 4.72
C SER A 30 2.33 9.62 5.72
N VAL A 31 2.85 8.39 5.75
CA VAL A 31 2.48 7.35 6.69
C VAL A 31 3.64 7.19 7.68
N PRO A 32 3.69 8.00 8.76
CA PRO A 32 4.79 7.93 9.71
C PRO A 32 4.85 6.58 10.44
N PHE A 33 6.07 6.17 10.74
CA PHE A 33 6.42 5.03 11.59
C PHE A 33 6.57 5.49 13.04
N GLU A 34 5.48 6.02 13.60
CA GLU A 34 5.38 6.31 15.03
C GLU A 34 4.96 5.04 15.79
N ASP A 35 5.73 4.65 16.81
CA ASP A 35 5.50 3.41 17.57
C ASP A 35 4.05 3.26 18.07
N SER A 36 3.44 4.36 18.54
CA SER A 36 2.07 4.36 19.07
C SER A 36 0.98 4.07 18.01
N ALA A 37 1.30 4.23 16.72
CA ALA A 37 0.36 4.05 15.62
C ALA A 37 0.43 2.65 14.99
N TRP A 38 1.52 1.91 15.23
CA TRP A 38 1.75 0.58 14.68
C TRP A 38 1.50 -0.50 15.73
N LYS A 39 0.83 -1.58 15.33
CA LYS A 39 0.54 -2.73 16.18
C LYS A 39 1.22 -3.95 15.60
N VAL A 40 2.09 -4.57 16.39
CA VAL A 40 2.72 -5.83 16.00
C VAL A 40 1.78 -6.98 16.32
N GLN A 41 1.41 -7.73 15.29
CA GLN A 41 0.69 -9.00 15.39
C GLN A 41 1.71 -10.13 15.22
N ARG A 42 1.89 -10.91 16.28
CA ARG A 42 2.70 -12.13 16.27
C ARG A 42 1.82 -13.33 15.94
N PHE A 43 2.38 -14.31 15.23
CA PHE A 43 1.70 -15.57 14.92
C PHE A 43 2.04 -16.69 15.92
N SER A 44 3.13 -16.50 16.68
CA SER A 44 3.54 -17.31 17.83
C SER A 44 3.62 -16.43 19.08
N LEU A 45 3.32 -17.01 20.25
CA LEU A 45 3.37 -16.29 21.53
C LEU A 45 4.80 -15.94 21.96
N PHE A 46 5.80 -16.67 21.48
CA PHE A 46 7.20 -16.54 21.93
C PHE A 46 8.17 -16.13 20.82
N SER A 47 7.71 -15.88 19.60
CA SER A 47 8.57 -15.51 18.48
C SER A 47 7.91 -14.46 17.58
N GLY A 48 8.76 -13.67 16.93
CA GLY A 48 8.38 -12.68 15.94
C GLY A 48 9.50 -11.67 15.74
N ASN A 49 9.44 -10.97 14.62
CA ASN A 49 10.42 -9.96 14.24
C ASN A 49 10.54 -8.83 15.29
N ASP A 50 11.74 -8.27 15.35
CA ASP A 50 12.04 -7.03 16.06
C ASP A 50 11.82 -5.85 15.11
N TYR A 51 10.98 -4.90 15.52
CA TYR A 51 10.67 -3.70 14.75
C TYR A 51 11.21 -2.45 15.46
N GLY A 52 11.85 -1.55 14.70
CA GLY A 52 12.18 -0.20 15.16
C GLY A 52 11.34 0.83 14.40
N PHE A 53 10.59 1.66 15.13
CA PHE A 53 9.72 2.71 14.58
C PHE A 53 10.34 4.09 14.82
N GLU A 54 10.89 4.71 13.77
CA GLU A 54 11.69 5.94 13.85
C GLU A 54 11.10 7.09 13.02
N GLY A 55 9.78 7.28 13.06
CA GLY A 55 9.08 8.41 12.45
C GLY A 55 9.01 8.34 10.92
N ASP A 56 10.14 8.43 10.23
CA ASP A 56 10.23 8.28 8.77
C ASP A 56 10.68 6.88 8.33
N SER A 57 11.13 6.03 9.26
CA SER A 57 11.64 4.71 8.96
C SER A 57 11.13 3.61 9.89
N LEU A 58 11.05 2.40 9.32
CA LEU A 58 10.74 1.15 10.01
C LEU A 58 11.87 0.17 9.74
N SER A 59 12.58 -0.27 10.78
CA SER A 59 13.52 -1.39 10.69
C SER A 59 12.81 -2.70 11.01
N VAL A 60 13.26 -3.78 10.35
CA VAL A 60 12.78 -5.15 10.57
C VAL A 60 14.01 -6.04 10.70
N ALA A 61 14.18 -6.64 11.88
CA ALA A 61 15.11 -7.74 12.09
C ALA A 61 14.31 -9.02 12.33
N SER A 62 14.62 -10.08 11.58
CA SER A 62 13.99 -11.39 11.71
C SER A 62 15.07 -12.47 11.75
N ASP A 63 14.90 -13.47 12.61
CA ASP A 63 15.85 -14.57 12.78
C ASP A 63 15.08 -15.86 13.04
N GLY A 64 14.72 -16.58 11.98
CA GLY A 64 13.89 -17.78 12.07
C GLY A 64 12.47 -17.48 12.57
N THR A 65 11.90 -16.32 12.23
CA THR A 65 10.58 -15.92 12.71
C THR A 65 9.73 -15.21 11.65
N VAL A 66 8.46 -15.04 11.97
CA VAL A 66 7.52 -14.22 11.23
C VAL A 66 6.61 -13.44 12.16
N SER A 67 6.38 -12.18 11.83
CA SER A 67 5.36 -11.34 12.45
C SER A 67 5.00 -10.20 11.49
N ILE A 68 3.94 -9.46 11.80
CA ILE A 68 3.50 -8.34 10.97
C ILE A 68 3.28 -7.09 11.82
N ALA A 69 3.81 -5.96 11.39
CA ALA A 69 3.48 -4.65 11.92
C ALA A 69 2.33 -4.07 11.10
N TYR A 70 1.25 -3.65 11.74
CA TYR A 70 0.05 -3.13 11.08
C TYR A 70 -0.35 -1.75 11.60
N ARG A 71 -0.78 -0.88 10.69
CA ARG A 71 -1.36 0.43 11.01
C ARG A 71 -2.67 0.66 10.23
N PRO A 72 -3.80 0.95 10.92
CA PRO A 72 -5.00 1.43 10.24
C PRO A 72 -4.78 2.85 9.70
N LEU A 73 -5.34 3.14 8.53
CA LEU A 73 -5.33 4.48 7.95
C LEU A 73 -6.54 5.30 8.40
N ALA A 74 -6.32 6.60 8.57
CA ALA A 74 -7.40 7.55 8.81
C ALA A 74 -8.33 7.61 7.58
N PRO A 75 -9.66 7.79 7.76
CA PRO A 75 -10.61 7.87 6.65
C PRO A 75 -10.27 8.90 5.56
N ALA A 76 -9.56 9.97 5.92
CA ALA A 76 -9.08 10.97 4.96
C ALA A 76 -8.13 10.38 3.89
N ASN A 77 -7.46 9.27 4.18
CA ASN A 77 -6.50 8.61 3.29
C ASN A 77 -7.09 7.38 2.58
N TRP A 78 -8.34 6.99 2.85
CA TRP A 78 -8.95 5.80 2.24
C TRP A 78 -9.12 5.91 0.72
N GLY A 79 -9.18 7.15 0.22
CA GLY A 79 -9.24 7.46 -1.20
C GLY A 79 -7.91 7.32 -1.94
N ALA A 80 -6.80 7.00 -1.28
CA ALA A 80 -5.49 6.91 -1.94
C ALA A 80 -5.48 5.81 -3.02
N ARG A 81 -4.84 6.10 -4.15
CA ARG A 81 -4.75 5.25 -5.34
C ARG A 81 -3.32 4.99 -5.79
N SER A 82 -2.35 5.61 -5.14
CA SER A 82 -0.93 5.40 -5.36
C SER A 82 -0.17 5.36 -4.04
N ALA A 83 1.03 4.81 -4.07
CA ALA A 83 1.93 4.80 -2.92
C ALA A 83 3.39 4.88 -3.36
N SER A 84 4.23 5.42 -2.49
CA SER A 84 5.68 5.42 -2.69
C SER A 84 6.40 5.15 -1.38
N TRP A 85 7.56 4.51 -1.48
CA TRP A 85 8.47 4.26 -0.35
C TRP A 85 9.87 3.96 -0.86
N SER A 86 10.83 3.90 0.07
CA SER A 86 12.13 3.27 -0.18
C SER A 86 12.34 2.13 0.80
N TRP A 87 13.10 1.12 0.40
CA TRP A 87 13.48 0.02 1.27
C TRP A 87 14.93 -0.40 1.05
N SER A 88 15.52 -1.00 2.07
CA SER A 88 16.85 -1.61 2.00
C SER A 88 16.84 -2.99 2.65
N VAL A 89 17.69 -3.87 2.17
CA VAL A 89 17.94 -5.20 2.74
C VAL A 89 19.44 -5.38 2.86
N ASP A 90 19.90 -5.60 4.08
CA ASP A 90 21.31 -5.81 4.42
C ASP A 90 21.62 -7.29 4.64
N ALA A 91 20.67 -8.05 5.20
CA ALA A 91 20.68 -9.51 5.26
C ALA A 91 19.39 -10.07 4.64
N SER A 92 19.53 -11.07 3.76
CA SER A 92 18.44 -11.62 2.96
C SER A 92 18.23 -13.10 3.25
N VAL A 93 16.99 -13.54 3.16
CA VAL A 93 16.61 -14.96 3.03
C VAL A 93 17.11 -15.53 1.69
N PRO A 94 17.30 -16.86 1.56
CA PRO A 94 17.48 -17.49 0.24
C PRO A 94 16.24 -17.33 -0.64
N ALA A 95 16.37 -17.53 -1.95
CA ALA A 95 15.23 -17.50 -2.85
C ALA A 95 14.26 -18.67 -2.56
N THR A 96 12.96 -18.37 -2.53
CA THR A 96 11.87 -19.29 -2.17
C THR A 96 10.71 -19.17 -3.15
N ASP A 97 9.87 -20.20 -3.24
CA ASP A 97 8.64 -20.11 -4.02
C ASP A 97 7.54 -19.44 -3.19
N LEU A 98 7.27 -18.16 -3.46
CA LEU A 98 6.26 -17.37 -2.75
C LEU A 98 4.81 -17.90 -2.87
N THR A 99 4.56 -18.88 -3.74
CA THR A 99 3.25 -19.53 -3.88
C THR A 99 3.09 -20.75 -2.98
N GLN A 100 4.18 -21.22 -2.37
CA GLN A 100 4.20 -22.39 -1.51
C GLN A 100 4.02 -22.00 -0.04
N LYS A 101 2.85 -22.31 0.53
CA LYS A 101 2.61 -22.14 1.96
C LYS A 101 3.62 -22.93 2.81
N GLY A 102 4.28 -22.27 3.77
CA GLY A 102 5.33 -22.91 4.58
C GLY A 102 6.61 -23.16 3.77
N GLY A 103 6.87 -22.27 2.82
CA GLY A 103 8.09 -22.18 2.05
C GLY A 103 8.18 -20.85 1.32
N ASP A 104 7.56 -19.80 1.85
CA ASP A 104 7.33 -18.52 1.17
C ASP A 104 8.08 -17.33 1.81
N ASP A 105 9.16 -17.63 2.52
CA ASP A 105 10.05 -16.66 3.16
C ASP A 105 10.48 -15.52 2.21
N ARG A 106 10.56 -14.31 2.75
CA ARG A 106 10.83 -13.09 1.99
C ARG A 106 11.35 -11.99 2.91
N ASN A 107 12.22 -11.14 2.38
CA ASN A 107 12.87 -10.07 3.16
C ASN A 107 11.85 -9.08 3.71
N LEU A 108 11.03 -8.51 2.82
CA LEU A 108 10.01 -7.53 3.19
C LEU A 108 8.75 -7.72 2.34
N ALA A 109 7.61 -7.53 2.97
CA ALA A 109 6.32 -7.41 2.31
C ALA A 109 5.58 -6.16 2.81
N VAL A 110 5.08 -5.33 1.89
CA VAL A 110 4.24 -4.16 2.18
C VAL A 110 2.82 -4.44 1.72
N TYR A 111 1.89 -4.47 2.66
CA TYR A 111 0.49 -4.81 2.43
C TYR A 111 -0.33 -3.53 2.33
N PHE A 112 -1.14 -3.40 1.29
CA PHE A 112 -2.18 -2.39 1.15
C PHE A 112 -3.54 -3.09 1.22
N VAL A 113 -4.29 -2.82 2.29
CA VAL A 113 -5.54 -3.54 2.61
C VAL A 113 -6.74 -2.69 2.22
N PHE A 114 -7.58 -3.25 1.34
CA PHE A 114 -8.76 -2.60 0.82
C PHE A 114 -10.05 -3.30 1.27
N LEU A 115 -11.10 -2.51 1.46
CA LEU A 115 -12.47 -2.95 1.69
C LEU A 115 -13.44 -2.12 0.85
N PRO A 116 -14.63 -2.64 0.49
CA PRO A 116 -15.69 -1.78 -0.01
C PRO A 116 -16.07 -0.72 1.05
N GLU A 117 -16.45 0.47 0.60
CA GLU A 117 -16.68 1.66 1.46
C GLU A 117 -17.64 1.41 2.63
N ALA A 118 -18.72 0.65 2.42
CA ALA A 118 -19.67 0.34 3.48
C ALA A 118 -19.02 -0.52 4.59
N GLN A 119 -18.29 -1.56 4.21
CA GLN A 119 -17.58 -2.44 5.14
C GLN A 119 -16.43 -1.71 5.83
N ALA A 120 -15.73 -0.81 5.14
CA ALA A 120 -14.67 0.01 5.72
C ALA A 120 -15.19 0.86 6.89
N ARG A 121 -16.39 1.45 6.74
CA ARG A 121 -17.04 2.22 7.82
C ARG A 121 -17.48 1.34 8.98
N GLU A 122 -18.05 0.18 8.70
CA GLU A 122 -18.49 -0.78 9.72
C GLU A 122 -17.30 -1.32 10.54
N LEU A 123 -16.18 -1.60 9.88
CA LEU A 123 -15.00 -2.22 10.47
C LEU A 123 -13.93 -1.21 10.89
N GLN A 124 -14.27 0.08 10.95
CA GLN A 124 -13.31 1.10 11.35
C GLN A 124 -12.77 0.82 12.77
N GLY A 125 -11.45 0.74 12.90
CA GLY A 125 -10.79 0.42 14.16
C GLY A 125 -10.74 -1.08 14.51
N ALA A 126 -11.24 -1.96 13.64
CA ALA A 126 -11.07 -3.41 13.78
C ALA A 126 -9.58 -3.80 13.81
N SER A 127 -9.28 -4.91 14.50
CA SER A 127 -7.94 -5.50 14.46
C SER A 127 -7.61 -6.05 13.08
N ILE A 128 -6.32 -6.13 12.73
CA ILE A 128 -5.89 -6.74 11.47
C ILE A 128 -6.38 -8.19 11.36
N THR A 129 -6.36 -8.96 12.44
CA THR A 129 -6.89 -10.32 12.46
C THR A 129 -8.37 -10.36 12.12
N ARG A 130 -9.18 -9.41 12.62
CA ARG A 130 -10.59 -9.33 12.22
C ARG A 130 -10.73 -9.01 10.73
N LEU A 131 -10.00 -7.99 10.24
CA LEU A 131 -10.03 -7.62 8.82
C LEU A 131 -9.64 -8.79 7.92
N LEU A 132 -8.53 -9.48 8.21
CA LEU A 132 -8.05 -10.63 7.42
C LEU A 132 -9.00 -11.84 7.41
N ASN A 133 -10.03 -11.86 8.26
CA ASN A 133 -11.08 -12.88 8.24
C ASN A 133 -12.34 -12.45 7.47
N GLU A 134 -12.41 -11.22 6.98
CA GLU A 134 -13.53 -10.75 6.17
C GLU A 134 -13.35 -11.18 4.70
N ASP A 135 -14.40 -11.73 4.10
CA ASP A 135 -14.39 -12.19 2.70
C ASP A 135 -14.20 -11.05 1.71
N ALA A 136 -14.65 -9.85 2.09
CA ALA A 136 -14.61 -8.65 1.26
C ALA A 136 -13.20 -8.03 1.18
N ILE A 137 -12.23 -8.44 2.02
CA ILE A 137 -10.90 -7.84 1.96
C ILE A 137 -10.21 -8.17 0.65
N ARG A 138 -9.46 -7.18 0.17
CA ARG A 138 -8.51 -7.35 -0.91
C ARG A 138 -7.18 -6.78 -0.47
N ALA A 139 -6.14 -7.61 -0.43
CA ALA A 139 -4.79 -7.20 -0.03
C ALA A 139 -3.86 -7.27 -1.24
N LEU A 140 -3.29 -6.13 -1.63
CA LEU A 140 -2.13 -6.08 -2.52
C LEU A 140 -0.87 -6.14 -1.67
N VAL A 141 0.02 -7.06 -1.97
CA VAL A 141 1.22 -7.33 -1.17
C VAL A 141 2.45 -7.15 -2.05
N TYR A 142 3.21 -6.09 -1.83
CA TYR A 142 4.43 -5.81 -2.60
C TYR A 142 5.65 -6.40 -1.89
N VAL A 143 6.42 -7.22 -2.59
CA VAL A 143 7.46 -8.04 -1.94
C VAL A 143 8.87 -7.80 -2.50
N TRP A 144 9.82 -7.81 -1.58
CA TRP A 144 11.23 -8.07 -1.85
C TRP A 144 11.57 -9.45 -1.29
N GLY A 145 11.80 -10.42 -2.18
CA GLY A 145 12.09 -11.80 -1.83
C GLY A 145 11.61 -12.77 -2.90
N GLY A 146 11.85 -14.06 -2.66
CA GLY A 146 11.39 -15.14 -3.53
C GLY A 146 12.21 -15.37 -4.81
N ASP A 147 11.82 -16.41 -5.54
CA ASP A 147 12.38 -16.91 -6.80
C ASP A 147 11.46 -16.58 -8.00
N HIS A 148 10.92 -15.37 -8.01
CA HIS A 148 9.94 -14.91 -9.01
C HIS A 148 10.41 -13.62 -9.68
N GLY A 149 9.87 -13.33 -10.88
CA GLY A 149 10.24 -12.18 -11.68
C GLY A 149 9.60 -10.88 -11.18
N ARG A 150 10.31 -9.75 -11.32
CA ARG A 150 9.73 -8.43 -11.04
C ARG A 150 8.50 -8.19 -11.92
N GLY A 151 7.38 -7.82 -11.30
CA GLY A 151 6.09 -7.57 -11.93
C GLY A 151 5.14 -8.77 -11.89
N ASP A 152 5.62 -9.95 -11.49
CA ASP A 152 4.76 -11.13 -11.36
C ASP A 152 3.67 -10.88 -10.32
N VAL A 153 2.44 -11.28 -10.65
CA VAL A 153 1.28 -11.25 -9.76
C VAL A 153 0.93 -12.67 -9.37
N LEU A 154 1.18 -13.01 -8.10
CA LEU A 154 1.07 -14.35 -7.56
C LEU A 154 -0.15 -14.46 -6.62
N PRO A 155 -0.82 -15.62 -6.55
CA PRO A 155 -1.80 -15.85 -5.51
C PRO A 155 -1.13 -15.88 -4.13
N SER A 156 -1.78 -15.30 -3.12
CA SER A 156 -1.31 -15.44 -1.73
C SER A 156 -1.59 -16.85 -1.20
N PRO A 157 -0.58 -17.57 -0.67
CA PRO A 157 -0.78 -18.90 -0.07
C PRO A 157 -1.66 -18.89 1.20
N TYR A 158 -1.84 -17.72 1.85
CA TYR A 158 -2.62 -17.57 3.07
C TYR A 158 -3.98 -16.89 2.87
N LEU A 159 -4.10 -16.00 1.88
CA LEU A 159 -5.34 -15.23 1.64
C LEU A 159 -6.15 -15.73 0.45
N GLY A 160 -5.63 -16.68 -0.34
CA GLY A 160 -6.31 -17.17 -1.54
C GLY A 160 -6.65 -16.02 -2.49
N GLU A 161 -7.88 -15.99 -3.01
CA GLU A 161 -8.34 -14.92 -3.92
C GLU A 161 -8.39 -13.52 -3.30
N ARG A 162 -8.33 -13.42 -1.96
CA ARG A 162 -8.38 -12.15 -1.25
C ARG A 162 -7.03 -11.45 -1.18
N GLY A 163 -5.92 -12.15 -1.47
CA GLY A 163 -4.59 -11.57 -1.46
C GLY A 163 -3.84 -11.86 -2.74
N LYS A 164 -3.18 -10.84 -3.29
CA LYS A 164 -2.34 -10.97 -4.49
C LYS A 164 -0.99 -10.34 -4.19
N THR A 165 0.06 -11.13 -4.40
CA THR A 165 1.44 -10.73 -4.19
C THR A 165 2.01 -10.18 -5.49
N VAL A 166 2.60 -8.99 -5.46
CA VAL A 166 3.29 -8.36 -6.59
C VAL A 166 4.78 -8.32 -6.28
N VAL A 167 5.57 -9.03 -7.08
CA VAL A 167 7.01 -9.13 -6.87
C VAL A 167 7.70 -7.87 -7.37
N LEU A 168 8.39 -7.16 -6.50
CA LEU A 168 9.17 -5.98 -6.87
C LEU A 168 10.66 -6.29 -6.97
N ARG A 169 11.19 -7.14 -6.10
CA ARG A 169 12.60 -7.53 -6.10
C ARG A 169 12.70 -9.02 -5.76
N ALA A 170 13.56 -9.74 -6.44
CA ALA A 170 13.94 -11.10 -6.05
C ALA A 170 14.71 -11.08 -4.71
N ALA A 171 14.88 -12.24 -4.08
CA ALA A 171 15.74 -12.36 -2.91
C ALA A 171 17.16 -11.81 -3.18
N GLY A 172 17.70 -11.08 -2.21
CA GLY A 172 18.98 -10.38 -2.32
C GLY A 172 19.02 -9.11 -1.46
N THR A 173 20.16 -8.43 -1.51
CA THR A 173 20.45 -7.23 -0.73
C THR A 173 20.51 -5.97 -1.60
N GLY A 174 20.48 -4.79 -0.98
CA GLY A 174 20.63 -3.50 -1.64
C GLY A 174 19.67 -2.45 -1.11
N ALA A 175 19.43 -1.40 -1.91
CA ALA A 175 18.43 -0.37 -1.62
C ALA A 175 17.71 0.08 -2.89
N HIS A 176 16.40 0.30 -2.78
CA HIS A 176 15.54 0.68 -3.89
C HIS A 176 14.42 1.62 -3.46
N GLY A 177 13.96 2.45 -4.40
CA GLY A 177 12.72 3.21 -4.29
C GLY A 177 11.63 2.57 -5.13
N GLU A 178 10.39 2.65 -4.67
CA GLU A 178 9.21 2.16 -5.37
C GLU A 178 8.17 3.30 -5.43
N ASP A 179 7.53 3.43 -6.60
CA ASP A 179 6.41 4.34 -6.87
C ASP A 179 5.37 3.53 -7.65
N ILE A 180 4.20 3.38 -7.05
CA ILE A 180 3.26 2.31 -7.39
C ILE A 180 1.85 2.89 -7.61
N ASP A 181 1.25 2.52 -8.73
CA ASP A 181 -0.16 2.73 -9.02
C ASP A 181 -0.98 1.58 -8.43
N LEU A 182 -1.47 1.79 -7.21
CA LEU A 182 -2.28 0.81 -6.49
C LEU A 182 -3.59 0.51 -7.23
N ALA A 183 -4.18 1.50 -7.92
CA ALA A 183 -5.43 1.30 -8.63
C ALA A 183 -5.25 0.40 -9.85
N ALA A 184 -4.22 0.64 -10.65
CA ALA A 184 -3.88 -0.18 -11.80
C ALA A 184 -3.50 -1.61 -11.39
N ASP A 185 -2.69 -1.74 -10.35
CA ASP A 185 -2.29 -3.06 -9.83
C ASP A 185 -3.48 -3.82 -9.24
N TYR A 186 -4.39 -3.12 -8.55
CA TYR A 186 -5.63 -3.72 -8.03
C TYR A 186 -6.50 -4.26 -9.16
N ALA A 187 -6.69 -3.47 -10.22
CA ALA A 187 -7.46 -3.88 -11.38
C ALA A 187 -6.85 -5.10 -12.06
N ARG A 188 -5.51 -5.11 -12.25
CA ARG A 188 -4.78 -6.24 -12.81
C ARG A 188 -4.88 -7.50 -11.94
N ALA A 189 -4.78 -7.35 -10.63
CA ALA A 189 -4.70 -8.47 -9.70
C ALA A 189 -6.05 -9.11 -9.37
N PHE A 190 -7.13 -8.32 -9.36
CA PHE A 190 -8.47 -8.76 -8.93
C PHE A 190 -9.54 -8.70 -10.03
N GLY A 191 -9.22 -8.16 -11.22
CA GLY A 191 -10.14 -8.11 -12.36
C GLY A 191 -11.34 -7.18 -12.13
N SER A 192 -11.13 -6.03 -11.51
CA SER A 192 -12.20 -5.07 -11.15
C SER A 192 -11.82 -3.63 -11.49
N ASP A 193 -12.82 -2.74 -11.61
CA ASP A 193 -12.61 -1.39 -12.18
C ASP A 193 -11.83 -0.44 -11.25
N ALA A 194 -11.98 -0.55 -9.93
CA ALA A 194 -11.25 0.28 -8.96
C ALA A 194 -11.22 -0.34 -7.55
N PRO A 195 -10.15 -0.09 -6.76
CA PRO A 195 -10.13 -0.45 -5.35
C PRO A 195 -11.18 0.33 -4.54
N GLY A 196 -11.65 -0.30 -3.47
CA GLY A 196 -12.44 0.36 -2.44
C GLY A 196 -11.61 1.30 -1.55
N ALA A 197 -12.00 1.42 -0.29
CA ALA A 197 -11.27 2.19 0.72
C ALA A 197 -9.97 1.49 1.11
N LEU A 198 -8.84 2.21 1.05
CA LEU A 198 -7.56 1.75 1.62
C LEU A 198 -7.60 1.91 3.15
N VAL A 199 -7.92 0.84 3.86
CA VAL A 199 -8.20 0.90 5.30
C VAL A 199 -6.97 0.74 6.20
N GLY A 200 -5.87 0.22 5.66
CA GLY A 200 -4.68 -0.02 6.45
C GLY A 200 -3.48 -0.46 5.63
N ILE A 201 -2.31 -0.33 6.25
CA ILE A 201 -1.03 -0.78 5.70
C ILE A 201 -0.38 -1.73 6.71
N ALA A 202 0.33 -2.73 6.20
CA ALA A 202 1.13 -3.61 7.03
C ALA A 202 2.51 -3.84 6.44
N VAL A 203 3.47 -4.20 7.28
CA VAL A 203 4.83 -4.58 6.91
C VAL A 203 5.20 -5.87 7.63
N SER A 204 5.79 -6.82 6.92
CA SER A 204 6.35 -8.03 7.51
C SER A 204 7.72 -8.36 6.94
N GLY A 205 8.51 -9.12 7.70
CA GLY A 205 9.59 -9.98 7.20
C GLY A 205 9.26 -11.43 7.58
N ASP A 206 9.71 -12.37 6.76
CA ASP A 206 9.35 -13.80 6.87
C ASP A 206 10.61 -14.64 6.66
N SER A 207 11.07 -15.31 7.71
CA SER A 207 12.32 -16.10 7.70
C SER A 207 12.20 -17.42 8.46
N ASP A 208 10.98 -17.84 8.82
CA ASP A 208 10.76 -18.95 9.73
C ASP A 208 10.97 -20.32 9.06
N ASP A 209 10.63 -20.47 7.78
CA ASP A 209 10.76 -21.72 7.05
C ASP A 209 12.22 -22.05 6.70
N THR A 210 13.03 -21.03 6.40
CA THR A 210 14.45 -21.16 6.01
C THR A 210 15.41 -21.04 7.18
N GLU A 211 14.91 -20.72 8.38
CA GLU A 211 15.69 -20.47 9.59
C GLU A 211 16.82 -19.44 9.35
N SER A 212 16.54 -18.44 8.53
CA SER A 212 17.52 -17.45 8.09
C SER A 212 17.33 -16.11 8.79
N ARG A 213 18.20 -15.15 8.47
CA ARG A 213 18.17 -13.81 9.05
C ARG A 213 17.83 -12.74 8.02
N ILE A 214 16.96 -11.83 8.42
CA ILE A 214 16.65 -10.59 7.70
C ILE A 214 17.13 -9.42 8.55
N ASP A 215 17.83 -8.48 7.91
CA ASP A 215 18.04 -7.12 8.43
C ASP A 215 17.63 -6.18 7.31
N ALA A 216 16.55 -5.44 7.51
CA ALA A 216 15.95 -4.62 6.45
C ALA A 216 15.29 -3.36 7.00
N SER A 217 15.01 -2.39 6.12
CA SER A 217 14.27 -1.18 6.51
C SER A 217 13.34 -0.68 5.40
N ILE A 218 12.31 0.04 5.80
CA ILE A 218 11.43 0.85 4.94
C ILE A 218 11.52 2.30 5.38
N ARG A 219 11.50 3.23 4.44
CA ARG A 219 11.58 4.67 4.68
C ARG A 219 10.59 5.44 3.82
N ASN A 220 10.15 6.58 4.33
CA ASN A 220 9.37 7.59 3.59
C ASN A 220 8.10 7.02 2.92
N LEU A 221 7.39 6.14 3.62
CA LEU A 221 6.14 5.57 3.12
C LEU A 221 5.08 6.68 2.99
N ALA A 222 4.49 6.81 1.82
CA ALA A 222 3.43 7.77 1.54
C ALA A 222 2.34 7.16 0.66
N VAL A 223 1.12 7.69 0.77
CA VAL A 223 -0.04 7.34 -0.06
C VAL A 223 -0.68 8.59 -0.65
N ASN A 224 -1.16 8.51 -1.89
CA ASN A 224 -1.80 9.63 -2.61
C ASN A 224 -3.07 9.20 -3.34
#